data_AF-R5B5N9-F1
#
_entry.id   AF-R5B5N9-F1
#
_cell.length_a   1.000
_cell.length_b   1.000
_cell.length_c   1.000
_cell.angle_alpha   90.00
_cell.angle_beta   90.00
_cell.angle_gamma   90.00
#
_symmetry.space_group_name_H-M   'P 1'
#
loop_
_entity.id
_entity.type
_entity.pdbx_description
1 polymer ?
#
loop_
_entity_poly.entity_id
_entity_poly.type
_entity_poly.pdbx_seq_one_letter_code
_entity_poly.pdbx_strand_id
1 'polypeptide(L)'
;MSFLSSMKKALGFSNELDEDEMLELTDDAAPADPRGTSVTRGTMGCGTIQTPVEHSVPQPKNDDALPGDIFDAIIKLFNEFQPEFVSSCLNTDQQKRYILEHIDSGVRHRLEEAVNQARTQATREASESQRKMTADLAHLKEVNASLEAKKNEFQSAQLSASRQKRALNERVHDLETQVANLEAEKEQYQLENRSLVNKLRVASVSSSSTDNEQLAQENIALKDRVNELEKQIEELQNSSQNIDTEATEEFKAIVQKVEQFEEVKQRLDAKIADLKSQLANANDAKSDIAKDLEMSKSENESLRRTIETNLYAQAQSEAELKAKIDELTEKLNQKPTAVAAEAPQTEYVAKQSKRKSKKRPVISAIDELMESTDWFVAQEPMPMKKGLDGEDDFGYKEPAKKPNSKDDDKQLSLF
;
A
#
# COMPACT_ATOMS: atom_id res chain seq x y z
N MET A 1 -31.54 -36.35 -9.92
CA MET A 1 -30.30 -35.58 -10.19
C MET A 1 -30.53 -34.30 -11.01
N SER A 2 -31.78 -33.85 -11.27
CA SER A 2 -32.04 -32.76 -12.23
C SER A 2 -32.11 -31.33 -11.65
N PHE A 3 -32.10 -31.17 -10.32
CA PHE A 3 -32.14 -29.84 -9.70
C PHE A 3 -30.75 -29.18 -9.64
N LEU A 4 -29.70 -29.99 -9.47
CA LEU A 4 -28.32 -29.52 -9.45
C LEU A 4 -27.82 -29.08 -10.84
N SER A 5 -28.32 -29.72 -11.92
CA SER A 5 -27.99 -29.33 -13.30
C SER A 5 -28.63 -28.00 -13.69
N SER A 6 -29.87 -27.75 -13.25
CA SER A 6 -30.55 -26.47 -13.52
C SER A 6 -29.92 -25.30 -12.76
N MET A 7 -29.45 -25.51 -11.52
CA MET A 7 -28.70 -24.49 -10.78
C MET A 7 -27.33 -24.20 -11.43
N LYS A 8 -26.60 -25.22 -11.89
CA LYS A 8 -25.33 -25.01 -12.64
C LYS A 8 -25.54 -24.25 -13.95
N LYS A 9 -26.64 -24.50 -14.66
CA LYS A 9 -26.99 -23.79 -15.89
C LYS A 9 -27.36 -22.33 -15.64
N ALA A 10 -28.04 -22.04 -14.52
CA ALA A 10 -28.38 -20.67 -14.11
C ALA A 10 -27.16 -19.85 -13.62
N LEU A 11 -26.12 -20.53 -13.12
CA LEU A 11 -24.85 -19.95 -12.66
C LEU A 11 -23.79 -19.82 -13.78
N GLY A 12 -24.14 -20.09 -15.04
CA GLY A 12 -23.23 -19.91 -16.17
C GLY A 12 -22.19 -21.02 -16.38
N PHE A 13 -22.32 -22.15 -15.68
CA PHE A 13 -21.47 -23.33 -15.87
C PHE A 13 -22.12 -24.33 -16.86
N SER A 14 -22.45 -23.87 -18.06
CA SER A 14 -22.86 -24.77 -19.15
C SER A 14 -21.62 -25.50 -19.67
N ASN A 15 -21.52 -26.78 -19.30
CA ASN A 15 -20.57 -27.74 -19.84
C ASN A 15 -21.05 -28.23 -21.22
N GLU A 16 -20.90 -27.36 -22.23
CA GLU A 16 -20.97 -27.68 -23.68
C GLU A 16 -19.77 -27.03 -24.36
N LEU A 17 -18.58 -27.24 -23.80
CA LEU A 17 -17.36 -27.28 -24.60
C LEU A 17 -17.12 -28.76 -24.84
N ASP A 18 -17.56 -29.22 -26.00
CA ASP A 18 -17.26 -30.56 -26.48
C ASP A 18 -15.73 -30.74 -26.46
N GLU A 19 -15.30 -31.88 -25.90
CA GLU A 19 -13.89 -32.20 -25.66
C GLU A 19 -13.06 -32.33 -26.96
N ASP A 20 -13.72 -32.24 -28.13
CA ASP A 20 -13.13 -32.41 -29.45
C ASP A 20 -12.66 -31.09 -30.12
N GLU A 21 -13.04 -29.91 -29.63
CA GLU A 21 -12.71 -28.62 -30.28
C GLU A 21 -11.47 -27.92 -29.70
N MET A 22 -10.83 -28.52 -28.68
CA MET A 22 -9.65 -27.92 -28.00
C MET A 22 -8.30 -28.38 -28.57
N LEU A 23 -8.29 -29.07 -29.72
CA LEU A 23 -7.10 -29.63 -30.35
C LEU A 23 -6.69 -29.00 -31.68
N GLU A 24 -7.37 -27.95 -32.15
CA GLU A 24 -7.13 -27.37 -33.47
C GLU A 24 -6.86 -25.86 -33.43
N LEU A 25 -5.86 -25.43 -32.65
CA LEU A 25 -5.21 -24.14 -32.86
C LEU A 25 -3.69 -24.32 -32.90
N THR A 26 -3.21 -24.89 -34.02
CA THR A 26 -1.84 -24.72 -34.47
C THR A 26 -1.80 -23.82 -35.70
N ASP A 27 -0.91 -22.83 -35.63
CA ASP A 27 -0.22 -22.12 -36.72
C ASP A 27 -0.78 -22.29 -38.14
N ASP A 28 -1.35 -21.20 -38.67
CA ASP A 28 -1.10 -20.90 -40.08
C ASP A 28 -1.05 -19.39 -40.35
N ALA A 29 -0.02 -19.00 -41.08
CA ALA A 29 0.37 -17.63 -41.34
C ALA A 29 0.11 -17.26 -42.81
N ALA A 30 -0.81 -16.29 -43.02
CA ALA A 30 -0.95 -15.45 -44.23
C ALA A 30 -1.34 -16.17 -45.56
N PRO A 31 -1.83 -15.50 -46.63
CA PRO A 31 -1.76 -14.06 -46.95
C PRO A 31 -3.06 -13.39 -47.49
N ALA A 32 -3.00 -12.06 -47.62
CA ALA A 32 -3.90 -11.20 -48.38
C ALA A 32 -4.04 -11.68 -49.85
N ASP A 33 -5.14 -11.51 -50.58
CA ASP A 33 -5.83 -10.27 -51.03
C ASP A 33 -6.96 -10.73 -52.03
N PRO A 34 -7.56 -9.91 -52.94
CA PRO A 34 -8.57 -8.85 -52.82
C PRO A 34 -9.89 -9.17 -53.61
N ARG A 35 -10.85 -8.22 -53.62
CA ARG A 35 -12.14 -8.16 -54.38
C ARG A 35 -13.31 -8.85 -53.65
N GLY A 36 -14.44 -8.23 -53.33
CA GLY A 36 -15.05 -6.99 -53.81
C GLY A 36 -16.48 -7.27 -54.22
N THR A 37 -17.46 -7.09 -53.32
CA THR A 37 -18.84 -6.74 -53.68
C THR A 37 -19.57 -6.13 -52.48
N SER A 38 -20.18 -5.00 -52.77
CA SER A 38 -20.92 -4.05 -51.94
C SER A 38 -22.16 -4.59 -51.24
N VAL A 39 -22.35 -4.21 -49.98
CA VAL A 39 -23.65 -3.75 -49.48
C VAL A 39 -23.44 -2.50 -48.63
N THR A 40 -24.24 -1.49 -48.92
CA THR A 40 -24.14 -0.10 -48.49
C THR A 40 -24.72 0.17 -47.10
N ARG A 41 -23.95 0.94 -46.32
CA ARG A 41 -24.36 2.15 -45.59
C ARG A 41 -25.18 2.01 -44.29
N GLY A 42 -24.45 2.06 -43.19
CA GLY A 42 -24.83 2.75 -41.95
C GLY A 42 -23.67 3.65 -41.50
N THR A 43 -23.71 4.92 -41.89
CA THR A 43 -22.76 5.98 -41.54
C THR A 43 -22.90 6.41 -40.08
N MET A 44 -21.76 6.47 -39.37
CA MET A 44 -21.30 7.44 -38.33
C MET A 44 -20.12 6.73 -37.64
N GLY A 45 -18.85 7.08 -37.74
CA GLY A 45 -18.23 8.39 -37.66
C GLY A 45 -17.13 8.30 -36.59
N CYS A 46 -15.90 7.97 -36.99
CA CYS A 46 -14.70 7.98 -36.17
C CYS A 46 -14.35 9.43 -35.77
N GLY A 47 -13.92 9.65 -34.53
CA GLY A 47 -13.45 10.97 -34.13
C GLY A 47 -12.85 11.02 -32.72
N THR A 48 -11.52 11.01 -32.69
CA THR A 48 -10.66 11.82 -31.78
C THR A 48 -10.58 11.42 -30.30
N ILE A 49 -9.40 10.92 -29.93
CA ILE A 49 -8.86 10.92 -28.58
C ILE A 49 -8.79 12.39 -28.12
N GLN A 50 -9.68 12.76 -27.19
CA GLN A 50 -9.54 13.99 -26.42
C GLN A 50 -8.79 13.69 -25.12
N THR A 51 -7.84 14.56 -24.85
CA THR A 51 -7.18 14.85 -23.57
C THR A 51 -8.12 14.74 -22.36
N PRO A 52 -7.59 14.43 -21.15
CA PRO A 52 -8.42 14.21 -19.97
C PRO A 52 -9.22 15.47 -19.66
N VAL A 53 -10.54 15.39 -19.82
CA VAL A 53 -11.48 16.41 -19.38
C VAL A 53 -11.48 16.38 -17.86
N GLU A 54 -10.73 17.30 -17.29
CA GLU A 54 -10.83 17.76 -15.92
C GLU A 54 -12.33 17.98 -15.61
N HIS A 55 -12.93 17.04 -14.88
CA HIS A 55 -14.29 17.18 -14.38
C HIS A 55 -14.29 18.29 -13.33
N SER A 56 -14.41 19.53 -13.80
CA SER A 56 -14.77 20.65 -12.95
C SER A 56 -16.16 20.38 -12.41
N VAL A 57 -16.23 20.00 -11.13
CA VAL A 57 -17.48 19.92 -10.37
C VAL A 57 -18.25 21.22 -10.63
N PRO A 58 -19.51 21.17 -11.11
CA PRO A 58 -20.29 22.37 -11.30
C PRO A 58 -20.50 22.99 -9.92
N GLN A 59 -19.79 24.08 -9.64
CA GLN A 59 -20.06 24.87 -8.46
C GLN A 59 -21.51 25.35 -8.52
N PRO A 60 -22.24 25.31 -7.39
CA PRO A 60 -23.58 25.85 -7.34
C PRO A 60 -23.49 27.32 -7.75
N LYS A 61 -24.10 27.67 -8.88
CA LYS A 61 -24.27 29.07 -9.28
C LYS A 61 -25.05 29.71 -8.14
N ASN A 62 -24.45 30.70 -7.48
CA ASN A 62 -25.16 31.47 -6.46
C ASN A 62 -26.42 32.02 -7.11
N ASP A 63 -27.57 31.66 -6.56
CA ASP A 63 -28.83 32.22 -6.99
C ASP A 63 -28.98 33.59 -6.34
N ASP A 64 -28.10 34.52 -6.76
CA ASP A 64 -28.14 35.93 -6.35
C ASP A 64 -29.45 36.62 -6.80
N ALA A 65 -30.27 35.92 -7.60
CA ALA A 65 -31.57 36.34 -8.09
C ALA A 65 -32.71 36.11 -7.08
N LEU A 66 -32.60 35.16 -6.14
CA LEU A 66 -33.69 34.84 -5.20
C LEU A 66 -34.11 36.03 -4.31
N PRO A 67 -33.19 36.84 -3.75
CA PRO A 67 -33.58 38.07 -3.07
C PRO A 67 -34.27 39.04 -4.04
N GLY A 68 -33.78 39.13 -5.29
CA GLY A 68 -34.32 39.99 -6.32
C GLY A 68 -35.77 39.67 -6.71
N ASP A 69 -36.14 38.39 -6.77
CA ASP A 69 -37.47 37.93 -7.16
C ASP A 69 -38.52 38.22 -6.08
N ILE A 70 -38.14 38.10 -4.80
CA ILE A 70 -39.00 38.46 -3.66
C ILE A 70 -39.31 39.96 -3.69
N PHE A 71 -38.31 40.80 -3.95
CA PHE A 71 -38.52 42.24 -4.04
C PHE A 71 -39.30 42.64 -5.29
N ASP A 72 -39.14 41.94 -6.42
CA ASP A 72 -39.95 42.19 -7.62
C ASP A 72 -41.43 41.84 -7.40
N ALA A 73 -41.74 40.81 -6.61
CA ALA A 73 -43.11 40.49 -6.22
C ALA A 73 -43.73 41.57 -5.31
N ILE A 74 -42.96 42.10 -4.36
CA ILE A 74 -43.39 43.21 -3.49
C ILE A 74 -43.62 44.49 -4.29
N ILE A 75 -42.74 44.81 -5.22
CA ILE A 75 -42.86 46.00 -6.09
C ILE A 75 -44.09 45.89 -7.00
N LYS A 76 -44.36 44.70 -7.57
CA LYS A 76 -45.56 44.46 -8.37
C LYS A 76 -46.83 44.69 -7.55
N LEU A 77 -46.89 44.14 -6.34
CA LEU A 77 -48.03 44.34 -5.43
C LEU A 77 -48.20 45.82 -5.07
N PHE A 78 -47.10 46.54 -4.80
CA PHE A 78 -47.15 47.95 -4.44
C PHE A 78 -47.63 48.84 -5.60
N ASN A 79 -47.21 48.54 -6.83
CA ASN A 79 -47.59 49.28 -8.02
C ASN A 79 -49.05 48.99 -8.46
N GLU A 80 -49.59 47.81 -8.14
CA GLU A 80 -50.99 47.43 -8.39
C GLU A 80 -51.98 48.24 -7.53
N PHE A 81 -51.59 48.61 -6.30
CA PHE A 81 -52.43 49.39 -5.39
C PHE A 81 -52.34 50.92 -5.60
N GLN A 82 -51.51 51.41 -6.54
CA GLN A 82 -51.35 52.83 -6.80
C GLN A 82 -52.17 53.32 -7.99
N PRO A 83 -52.59 54.61 -8.03
CA PRO A 83 -53.22 55.20 -9.20
C PRO A 83 -52.33 55.06 -10.44
N GLU A 84 -52.95 54.80 -11.60
CA GLU A 84 -52.27 54.49 -12.86
C GLU A 84 -51.21 55.55 -13.24
N PHE A 85 -51.51 56.83 -12.98
CA PHE A 85 -50.60 57.95 -13.17
C PHE A 85 -49.31 57.85 -12.33
N VAL A 86 -49.39 57.39 -11.08
CA VAL A 86 -48.24 57.28 -10.16
C VAL A 86 -47.40 56.05 -10.50
N SER A 87 -48.04 54.93 -10.85
CA SER A 87 -47.36 53.70 -11.28
C SER A 87 -46.49 53.92 -12.53
N SER A 88 -46.93 54.79 -13.45
CA SER A 88 -46.23 55.13 -14.70
C SER A 88 -45.00 56.02 -14.48
N CYS A 89 -44.95 56.74 -13.36
CA CYS A 89 -43.89 57.72 -13.06
C CYS A 89 -42.79 57.14 -12.14
N LEU A 90 -42.97 55.92 -11.63
CA LEU A 90 -42.06 55.28 -10.68
C LEU A 90 -41.07 54.37 -11.38
N ASN A 91 -39.80 54.50 -11.00
CA ASN A 91 -38.74 53.62 -11.48
C ASN A 91 -38.63 52.39 -10.55
N THR A 92 -38.97 51.22 -11.09
CA THR A 92 -38.94 49.93 -10.38
C THR A 92 -37.54 49.56 -9.87
N ASP A 93 -36.48 49.91 -10.60
CA ASP A 93 -35.10 49.61 -10.19
C ASP A 93 -34.65 50.50 -9.02
N GLN A 94 -35.14 51.74 -8.96
CA GLN A 94 -34.91 52.61 -7.80
C GLN A 94 -35.71 52.16 -6.59
N GLN A 95 -36.98 51.75 -6.76
CA GLN A 95 -37.77 51.16 -5.67
C GLN A 95 -37.08 49.91 -5.10
N LYS A 96 -36.55 49.04 -5.96
CA LYS A 96 -35.80 47.85 -5.57
C LYS A 96 -34.54 48.18 -4.78
N ARG A 97 -33.75 49.16 -5.23
CA ARG A 97 -32.55 49.63 -4.51
C ARG A 97 -32.90 50.26 -3.17
N TYR A 98 -33.95 51.07 -3.12
CA TYR A 98 -34.39 51.73 -1.89
C TYR A 98 -34.85 50.72 -0.83
N ILE A 99 -35.63 49.72 -1.25
CA ILE A 99 -36.03 48.61 -0.38
C ILE A 99 -34.77 47.86 0.08
N LEU A 100 -33.88 47.47 -0.83
CA LEU A 100 -32.64 46.76 -0.47
C LEU A 100 -31.78 47.52 0.54
N GLU A 101 -31.65 48.85 0.38
CA GLU A 101 -30.84 49.70 1.26
C GLU A 101 -31.47 49.85 2.66
N HIS A 102 -32.80 49.93 2.73
CA HIS A 102 -33.58 50.13 3.95
C HIS A 102 -34.13 48.84 4.60
N ILE A 103 -33.82 47.65 4.08
CA ILE A 103 -34.10 46.40 4.79
C ILE A 103 -33.44 46.47 6.17
N ASP A 104 -34.24 46.17 7.20
CA ASP A 104 -33.79 46.10 8.57
C ASP A 104 -32.58 45.16 8.71
N SER A 105 -31.58 45.58 9.48
CA SER A 105 -30.32 44.84 9.64
C SER A 105 -30.55 43.42 10.16
N GLY A 106 -31.61 43.22 10.95
CA GLY A 106 -32.04 41.91 11.43
C GLY A 106 -32.56 40.96 10.35
N VAL A 107 -33.17 41.47 9.28
CA VAL A 107 -33.62 40.65 8.14
C VAL A 107 -32.45 40.32 7.23
N ARG A 108 -31.57 41.30 6.96
CA ARG A 108 -30.31 41.09 6.23
C ARG A 108 -29.45 40.01 6.88
N HIS A 109 -29.27 40.09 8.20
CA HIS A 109 -28.45 39.13 8.94
C HIS A 109 -29.04 37.72 8.89
N ARG A 110 -30.36 37.55 9.01
CA ARG A 110 -31.01 36.22 8.89
C ARG A 110 -30.92 35.64 7.48
N LEU A 111 -31.04 36.47 6.44
CA LEU A 111 -30.85 36.05 5.05
C LEU A 111 -29.41 35.59 4.82
N GLU A 112 -28.44 36.35 5.31
CA GLU A 112 -27.02 36.00 5.24
C GLU A 112 -26.71 34.74 6.04
N GLU A 113 -27.27 34.59 7.25
CA GLU A 113 -27.13 33.39 8.07
C GLU A 113 -27.76 32.17 7.38
N ALA A 114 -28.95 32.30 6.79
CA ALA A 114 -29.61 31.22 6.04
C ALA A 114 -28.80 30.80 4.81
N VAL A 115 -28.24 31.75 4.06
CA VAL A 115 -27.35 31.47 2.91
C VAL A 115 -26.06 30.80 3.37
N ASN A 116 -25.48 31.24 4.48
CA ASN A 116 -24.27 30.63 5.06
C ASN A 116 -24.55 29.22 5.60
N GLN A 117 -25.71 29.00 6.22
CA GLN A 117 -26.16 27.67 6.66
C GLN A 117 -26.38 26.74 5.45
N ALA A 118 -27.03 27.21 4.38
CA ALA A 118 -27.20 26.43 3.16
C ALA A 118 -25.85 26.08 2.50
N ARG A 119 -24.91 27.03 2.45
CA ARG A 119 -23.54 26.80 1.93
C ARG A 119 -22.75 25.82 2.78
N THR A 120 -22.82 25.92 4.10
CA THR A 120 -22.11 25.00 5.01
C THR A 120 -22.71 23.59 4.95
N GLN A 121 -24.03 23.45 4.80
CA GLN A 121 -24.69 22.17 4.57
C GLN A 121 -24.29 21.57 3.22
N ALA A 122 -24.38 22.34 2.13
CA ALA A 122 -24.01 21.88 0.79
C ALA A 122 -22.54 21.46 0.70
N THR A 123 -21.62 22.22 1.32
CA THR A 123 -20.19 21.87 1.35
C THR A 123 -19.93 20.64 2.21
N ARG A 124 -20.63 20.50 3.34
CA ARG A 124 -20.55 19.31 4.19
C ARG A 124 -21.03 18.07 3.44
N GLU A 125 -22.21 18.11 2.84
CA GLU A 125 -22.78 17.00 2.06
C GLU A 125 -21.89 16.64 0.86
N ALA A 126 -21.37 17.64 0.15
CA ALA A 126 -20.41 17.41 -0.94
C ALA A 126 -19.14 16.72 -0.43
N SER A 127 -18.59 17.15 0.70
CA SER A 127 -17.39 16.53 1.30
C SER A 127 -17.66 15.12 1.82
N GLU A 128 -18.82 14.86 2.40
CA GLU A 128 -19.21 13.54 2.89
C GLU A 128 -19.46 12.58 1.73
N SER A 129 -20.12 13.05 0.66
CA SER A 129 -20.30 12.30 -0.58
C SER A 129 -18.95 11.98 -1.23
N GLN A 130 -18.04 12.95 -1.34
CA GLN A 130 -16.71 12.75 -1.88
C GLN A 130 -15.90 11.73 -1.06
N ARG A 131 -16.00 11.79 0.27
CA ARG A 131 -15.35 10.80 1.16
C ARG A 131 -15.91 9.40 0.94
N LYS A 132 -17.23 9.25 0.82
CA LYS A 132 -17.88 7.95 0.50
C LYS A 132 -17.42 7.43 -0.85
N MET A 133 -17.50 8.24 -1.90
CA MET A 133 -17.05 7.86 -3.25
C MET A 133 -15.57 7.46 -3.28
N THR A 134 -14.71 8.17 -2.52
CA THR A 134 -13.29 7.84 -2.43
C THR A 134 -13.05 6.52 -1.71
N ALA A 135 -13.80 6.24 -0.62
CA ALA A 135 -13.74 4.97 0.08
C ALA A 135 -14.23 3.81 -0.79
N ASP A 136 -15.33 3.99 -1.53
CA ASP A 136 -15.85 2.99 -2.45
C ASP A 136 -14.88 2.71 -3.61
N LEU A 137 -14.22 3.75 -4.15
CA LEU A 137 -13.17 3.58 -5.15
C LEU A 137 -11.95 2.84 -4.59
N ALA A 138 -11.56 3.10 -3.35
CA ALA A 138 -10.46 2.37 -2.70
C ALA A 138 -10.83 0.89 -2.50
N HIS A 139 -12.03 0.62 -2.01
CA HIS A 139 -12.55 -0.74 -1.84
C HIS A 139 -12.66 -1.48 -3.19
N LEU A 140 -13.17 -0.83 -4.24
CA LEU A 140 -13.24 -1.42 -5.58
C LEU A 140 -11.84 -1.74 -6.13
N LYS A 141 -10.85 -0.87 -5.90
CA LYS A 141 -9.47 -1.14 -6.29
C LYS A 141 -8.87 -2.32 -5.52
N GLU A 142 -9.11 -2.42 -4.22
CA GLU A 142 -8.67 -3.54 -3.40
C GLU A 142 -9.31 -4.86 -3.84
N VAL A 143 -10.63 -4.87 -4.07
CA VAL A 143 -11.34 -6.04 -4.58
C VAL A 143 -10.80 -6.44 -5.95
N ASN A 144 -10.56 -5.48 -6.86
CA ASN A 144 -9.99 -5.79 -8.18
C ASN A 144 -8.57 -6.37 -8.07
N ALA A 145 -7.71 -5.79 -7.22
CA ALA A 145 -6.38 -6.34 -6.96
C ALA A 145 -6.44 -7.76 -6.38
N SER A 146 -7.40 -8.03 -5.49
CA SER A 146 -7.63 -9.37 -4.94
C SER A 146 -8.11 -10.38 -6.01
N LEU A 147 -8.93 -9.93 -6.96
CA LEU A 147 -9.41 -10.75 -8.07
C LEU A 147 -8.28 -11.05 -9.06
N GLU A 148 -7.45 -10.07 -9.37
CA GLU A 148 -6.25 -10.26 -10.20
C GLU A 148 -5.27 -11.24 -9.55
N ALA A 149 -5.05 -11.14 -8.23
CA ALA A 149 -4.23 -12.10 -7.49
C ALA A 149 -4.78 -13.53 -7.58
N LYS A 150 -6.08 -13.72 -7.35
CA LYS A 150 -6.74 -15.03 -7.49
C LYS A 150 -6.69 -15.57 -8.91
N LYS A 151 -6.82 -14.70 -9.92
CA LYS A 151 -6.69 -15.08 -11.33
C LYS A 151 -5.27 -15.58 -11.63
N ASN A 152 -4.25 -14.87 -11.16
CA ASN A 152 -2.86 -15.26 -11.35
C ASN A 152 -2.55 -16.59 -10.63
N GLU A 153 -3.07 -16.77 -9.42
CA GLU A 153 -2.96 -18.03 -8.67
C GLU A 153 -3.61 -19.19 -9.45
N PHE A 154 -4.84 -19.01 -9.93
CA PHE A 154 -5.54 -20.03 -10.73
C PHE A 154 -4.78 -20.37 -12.02
N GLN A 155 -4.30 -19.37 -12.75
CA GLN A 155 -3.50 -19.58 -13.96
C GLN A 155 -2.20 -20.34 -13.66
N SER A 156 -1.51 -19.99 -12.57
CA SER A 156 -0.29 -20.67 -12.15
C SER A 156 -0.55 -22.14 -11.77
N ALA A 157 -1.67 -22.41 -11.07
CA ALA A 157 -2.10 -23.76 -10.71
C ALA A 157 -2.53 -24.57 -11.92
N GLN A 158 -3.18 -23.94 -12.91
CA GLN A 158 -3.53 -24.60 -14.17
C GLN A 158 -2.29 -24.99 -14.97
N LEU A 159 -1.29 -24.10 -15.05
CA LEU A 159 -0.02 -24.39 -15.72
C LEU A 159 0.76 -25.49 -15.00
N SER A 160 0.79 -25.49 -13.66
CA SER A 160 1.45 -26.56 -12.90
C SER A 160 0.74 -27.90 -13.08
N ALA A 161 -0.59 -27.93 -13.06
CA ALA A 161 -1.38 -29.12 -13.34
C ALA A 161 -1.16 -29.64 -14.79
N SER A 162 -1.09 -28.74 -15.77
CA SER A 162 -0.80 -29.11 -17.17
C SER A 162 0.61 -29.69 -17.32
N ARG A 163 1.61 -29.08 -16.67
CA ARG A 163 2.99 -29.62 -16.61
C ARG A 163 3.03 -30.99 -15.95
N GLN A 164 2.32 -31.17 -14.84
CA GLN A 164 2.22 -32.47 -14.15
C GLN A 164 1.54 -33.52 -15.05
N LYS A 165 0.44 -33.17 -15.72
CA LYS A 165 -0.24 -34.06 -16.68
C LYS A 165 0.72 -34.47 -17.81
N ARG A 166 1.49 -33.53 -18.35
CA ARG A 166 2.49 -33.83 -19.39
C ARG A 166 3.58 -34.76 -18.87
N ALA A 167 4.17 -34.48 -17.72
CA ALA A 167 5.20 -35.33 -17.12
C ALA A 167 4.69 -36.75 -16.80
N LEU A 168 3.44 -36.88 -16.33
CA LEU A 168 2.81 -38.17 -16.11
C LEU A 168 2.54 -38.91 -17.41
N ASN A 169 2.07 -38.22 -18.46
CA ASN A 169 1.87 -38.81 -19.78
C ASN A 169 3.20 -39.28 -20.40
N GLU A 170 4.26 -38.49 -20.29
CA GLU A 170 5.61 -38.89 -20.74
C GLU A 170 6.08 -40.14 -19.98
N ARG A 171 5.89 -40.19 -18.66
CA ARG A 171 6.17 -41.40 -17.86
C ARG A 171 5.33 -42.60 -18.27
N VAL A 172 4.05 -42.40 -18.58
CA VAL A 172 3.17 -43.48 -19.10
C VAL A 172 3.71 -43.99 -20.43
N HIS A 173 4.10 -43.09 -21.33
CA HIS A 173 4.67 -43.45 -22.62
C HIS A 173 6.01 -44.21 -22.49
N ASP A 174 6.87 -43.79 -21.56
CA ASP A 174 8.12 -44.49 -21.26
C ASP A 174 7.86 -45.91 -20.72
N LEU A 175 6.86 -46.05 -19.85
CA LEU A 175 6.46 -47.36 -19.31
C LEU A 175 5.83 -48.24 -20.39
N GLU A 176 4.99 -47.70 -21.26
CA GLU A 176 4.43 -48.41 -22.42
C GLU A 176 5.55 -48.90 -23.35
N THR A 177 6.56 -48.06 -23.61
CA THR A 177 7.72 -48.42 -24.43
C THR A 177 8.56 -49.51 -23.76
N GLN A 178 8.79 -49.42 -22.44
CA GLN A 178 9.47 -50.47 -21.69
C GLN A 178 8.72 -51.80 -21.73
N VAL A 179 7.39 -51.77 -21.58
CA VAL A 179 6.55 -52.97 -21.70
C VAL A 179 6.67 -53.57 -23.09
N ALA A 180 6.57 -52.76 -24.15
CA ALA A 180 6.73 -53.23 -25.53
C ALA A 180 8.12 -53.86 -25.77
N ASN A 181 9.18 -53.25 -25.24
CA ASN A 181 10.53 -53.80 -25.33
C ASN A 181 10.69 -55.12 -24.57
N LEU A 182 10.15 -55.22 -23.35
CA LEU A 182 10.17 -56.45 -22.56
C LEU A 182 9.35 -57.57 -23.21
N GLU A 183 8.23 -57.22 -23.86
CA GLU A 183 7.44 -58.17 -24.65
C GLU A 183 8.22 -58.67 -25.87
N ALA A 184 8.89 -57.78 -26.60
CA ALA A 184 9.75 -58.16 -27.72
C ALA A 184 10.96 -59.02 -27.27
N GLU A 185 11.60 -58.67 -26.15
CA GLU A 185 12.71 -59.44 -25.58
C GLU A 185 12.24 -60.83 -25.14
N LYS A 186 11.06 -60.93 -24.52
CA LYS A 186 10.44 -62.20 -24.17
C LYS A 186 10.16 -63.06 -25.40
N GLU A 187 9.61 -62.48 -26.47
CA GLU A 187 9.39 -63.19 -27.74
C GLU A 187 10.71 -63.66 -28.35
N GLN A 188 11.74 -62.82 -28.33
CA GLN A 188 13.08 -63.17 -28.77
C GLN A 188 13.67 -64.35 -27.98
N TYR A 189 13.60 -64.34 -26.65
CA TYR A 189 14.06 -65.45 -25.82
C TYR A 189 13.26 -66.74 -26.06
N GLN A 190 11.97 -66.64 -26.38
CA GLN A 190 11.18 -67.81 -26.75
C GLN A 190 11.66 -68.42 -28.07
N LEU A 191 11.95 -67.59 -29.07
CA LEU A 191 12.51 -68.03 -30.35
C LEU A 191 13.92 -68.61 -30.17
N GLU A 192 14.76 -67.97 -29.37
CA GLU A 192 16.11 -68.46 -29.08
C GLU A 192 16.06 -69.80 -28.35
N ASN A 193 15.26 -69.94 -27.28
CA ASN A 193 15.10 -71.21 -26.58
C ASN A 193 14.62 -72.32 -27.54
N ARG A 194 13.65 -72.02 -28.41
CA ARG A 194 13.17 -72.97 -29.41
C ARG A 194 14.25 -73.33 -30.44
N SER A 195 15.08 -72.36 -30.83
CA SER A 195 16.24 -72.55 -31.71
C SER A 195 17.33 -73.39 -31.04
N LEU A 196 17.69 -73.10 -29.78
CA LEU A 196 18.68 -73.83 -29.00
C LEU A 196 18.24 -75.27 -28.74
N VAL A 197 16.97 -75.52 -28.44
CA VAL A 197 16.43 -76.88 -28.33
C VAL A 197 16.58 -77.65 -29.65
N ASN A 198 16.30 -77.00 -30.78
CA ASN A 198 16.52 -77.59 -32.10
C ASN A 198 18.01 -77.84 -32.38
N LYS A 199 18.89 -76.89 -32.03
CA LYS A 199 20.34 -77.03 -32.17
C LYS A 199 20.89 -78.14 -31.29
N LEU A 200 20.49 -78.25 -30.02
CA LEU A 200 20.88 -79.34 -29.13
C LEU A 200 20.44 -80.70 -29.67
N ARG A 201 19.27 -80.76 -30.31
CA ARG A 201 18.78 -81.95 -31.00
C ARG A 201 19.61 -82.32 -32.24
N VAL A 202 20.22 -81.34 -32.90
CA VAL A 202 21.09 -81.55 -34.08
C VAL A 202 22.54 -81.81 -33.66
N ALA A 203 23.04 -81.11 -32.64
CA ALA A 203 24.37 -81.26 -32.09
C ALA A 203 24.56 -82.60 -31.38
N SER A 204 23.51 -83.13 -30.72
CA SER A 204 23.52 -84.51 -30.22
C SER A 204 23.67 -85.56 -31.34
N VAL A 205 23.46 -85.17 -32.60
CA VAL A 205 23.62 -86.01 -33.79
C VAL A 205 24.94 -85.72 -34.52
N SER A 206 25.59 -84.57 -34.31
CA SER A 206 26.75 -84.12 -35.10
C SER A 206 28.08 -84.02 -34.34
N SER A 207 28.12 -84.34 -33.04
CA SER A 207 29.32 -84.21 -32.20
C SER A 207 30.36 -85.33 -32.41
N SER A 208 30.73 -85.61 -33.66
CA SER A 208 31.88 -86.46 -33.94
C SER A 208 32.69 -85.90 -35.11
N SER A 209 33.87 -85.37 -34.77
CA SER A 209 35.09 -85.48 -35.58
C SER A 209 35.62 -84.27 -36.36
N THR A 210 35.11 -83.04 -36.18
CA THR A 210 35.68 -81.83 -36.86
C THR A 210 36.28 -80.77 -35.94
N ASP A 211 36.37 -81.02 -34.64
CA ASP A 211 36.61 -79.94 -33.67
C ASP A 211 38.08 -79.48 -33.58
N ASN A 212 39.07 -80.38 -33.75
CA ASN A 212 40.46 -80.03 -33.42
C ASN A 212 41.16 -79.06 -34.38
N GLU A 213 40.78 -79.05 -35.66
CA GLU A 213 41.40 -78.16 -36.66
C GLU A 213 40.72 -76.79 -36.70
N GLN A 214 39.42 -76.74 -36.38
CA GLN A 214 38.65 -75.51 -36.20
C GLN A 214 39.11 -74.77 -34.94
N LEU A 215 39.36 -75.49 -33.84
CA LEU A 215 39.88 -74.92 -32.59
C LEU A 215 41.26 -74.23 -32.77
N ALA A 216 42.10 -74.71 -33.69
CA ALA A 216 43.39 -74.11 -33.96
C ALA A 216 43.29 -72.77 -34.72
N GLN A 217 42.39 -72.67 -35.69
CA GLN A 217 42.12 -71.42 -36.41
C GLN A 217 41.37 -70.41 -35.54
N GLU A 218 40.44 -70.89 -34.72
CA GLU A 218 39.71 -70.08 -33.74
C GLU A 218 40.66 -69.45 -32.71
N ASN A 219 41.68 -70.20 -32.24
CA ASN A 219 42.69 -69.66 -31.33
C ASN A 219 43.52 -68.51 -31.95
N ILE A 220 43.74 -68.51 -33.26
CA ILE A 220 44.45 -67.40 -33.94
C ILE A 220 43.52 -66.20 -34.06
N ALA A 221 42.27 -66.42 -34.51
CA ALA A 221 41.27 -65.35 -34.61
C ALA A 221 40.95 -64.71 -33.25
N LEU A 222 40.91 -65.49 -32.18
CA LEU A 222 40.72 -65.00 -30.82
C LEU A 222 41.89 -64.13 -30.35
N LYS A 223 43.14 -64.48 -30.69
CA LYS A 223 44.31 -63.66 -30.36
C LYS A 223 44.28 -62.32 -31.08
N ASP A 224 43.93 -62.30 -32.36
CA ASP A 224 43.79 -61.05 -33.11
C ASP A 224 42.65 -60.19 -32.54
N ARG A 225 41.55 -60.82 -32.10
CA ARG A 225 40.44 -60.11 -31.44
C ARG A 225 40.83 -59.55 -30.08
N VAL A 226 41.65 -60.25 -29.30
CA VAL A 226 42.18 -59.76 -28.02
C VAL A 226 43.05 -58.53 -28.24
N ASN A 227 43.98 -58.56 -29.21
CA ASN A 227 44.82 -57.40 -29.52
C ASN A 227 44.00 -56.17 -29.96
N GLU A 228 42.95 -56.39 -30.78
CA GLU A 228 42.04 -55.33 -31.19
C GLU A 228 41.25 -54.77 -29.99
N LEU A 229 40.77 -55.64 -29.09
CA LEU A 229 40.07 -55.21 -27.87
C LEU A 229 41.01 -54.45 -26.92
N GLU A 230 42.27 -54.85 -26.79
CA GLU A 230 43.26 -54.13 -26.00
C GLU A 230 43.50 -52.72 -26.55
N LYS A 231 43.60 -52.57 -27.87
CA LYS A 231 43.72 -51.26 -28.51
C LYS A 231 42.47 -50.40 -28.28
N GLN A 232 41.27 -51.00 -28.37
CA GLN A 232 40.01 -50.31 -28.06
C GLN A 232 39.94 -49.89 -26.58
N ILE A 233 40.44 -50.71 -25.66
CA ILE A 233 40.54 -50.36 -24.24
C ILE A 233 41.49 -49.18 -24.03
N GLU A 234 42.63 -49.15 -24.72
CA GLU A 234 43.60 -48.03 -24.62
C GLU A 234 43.01 -46.73 -25.19
N GLU A 235 42.31 -46.79 -26.33
CA GLU A 235 41.59 -45.65 -26.90
C GLU A 235 40.46 -45.16 -25.96
N LEU A 236 39.69 -46.09 -25.38
CA LEU A 236 38.65 -45.76 -24.41
C LEU A 236 39.24 -45.16 -23.13
N GLN A 237 40.36 -45.67 -22.62
CA GLN A 237 41.06 -45.12 -21.46
C GLN A 237 41.55 -43.70 -21.71
N ASN A 238 42.14 -43.42 -22.87
CA ASN A 238 42.57 -42.08 -23.24
C ASN A 238 41.37 -41.14 -23.40
N SER A 239 40.27 -41.60 -24.00
CA SER A 239 39.03 -40.82 -24.11
C SER A 239 38.42 -40.53 -22.73
N SER A 240 38.43 -41.50 -21.81
CA SER A 240 37.95 -41.34 -20.44
C SER A 240 38.79 -40.34 -19.66
N GLN A 241 40.12 -40.39 -19.81
CA GLN A 241 41.01 -39.41 -19.17
C GLN A 241 40.74 -37.99 -19.67
N ASN A 242 40.53 -37.81 -20.98
CA ASN A 242 40.20 -36.48 -21.52
C ASN A 242 38.85 -35.98 -20.98
N ILE A 243 37.82 -36.84 -20.96
CA ILE A 243 36.51 -36.51 -20.39
C ILE A 243 36.63 -36.15 -18.90
N ASP A 244 37.42 -36.89 -18.13
CA ASP A 244 37.67 -36.60 -16.71
C ASP A 244 38.37 -35.24 -16.55
N THR A 245 39.35 -34.91 -17.39
CA THR A 245 40.01 -33.60 -17.34
C THR A 245 39.05 -32.46 -17.68
N GLU A 246 38.23 -32.59 -18.72
CA GLU A 246 37.23 -31.59 -19.10
C GLU A 246 36.18 -31.42 -18.00
N ALA A 247 35.66 -32.51 -17.45
CA ALA A 247 34.71 -32.49 -16.34
C ALA A 247 35.29 -31.82 -15.08
N THR A 248 36.59 -32.02 -14.79
CA THR A 248 37.23 -31.35 -13.65
C THR A 248 37.38 -29.83 -13.85
N GLU A 249 37.68 -29.37 -15.07
CA GLU A 249 37.76 -27.94 -15.37
C GLU A 249 36.38 -27.28 -15.38
N GLU A 250 35.35 -27.95 -15.91
CA GLU A 250 33.97 -27.50 -15.80
C GLU A 250 33.50 -27.42 -14.35
N PHE A 251 33.85 -28.43 -13.53
CA PHE A 251 33.53 -28.44 -12.11
C PHE A 251 34.19 -27.26 -11.37
N LYS A 252 35.48 -26.98 -11.64
CA LYS A 252 36.16 -25.80 -11.08
C LYS A 252 35.46 -24.50 -11.48
N ALA A 253 35.07 -24.37 -12.75
CA ALA A 253 34.35 -23.18 -13.23
C ALA A 253 32.98 -23.02 -12.57
N ILE A 254 32.25 -24.12 -12.32
CA ILE A 254 30.99 -24.11 -11.57
C ILE A 254 31.22 -23.68 -10.13
N VAL A 255 32.23 -24.22 -9.44
CA VAL A 255 32.56 -23.84 -8.06
C VAL A 255 32.86 -22.35 -7.95
N GLN A 256 33.66 -21.79 -8.87
CA GLN A 256 33.93 -20.34 -8.91
C GLN A 256 32.66 -19.50 -9.11
N LYS A 257 31.74 -19.95 -9.98
CA LYS A 257 30.45 -19.26 -10.17
C LYS A 257 29.59 -19.33 -8.90
N VAL A 258 29.57 -20.47 -8.22
CA VAL A 258 28.82 -20.62 -6.96
C VAL A 258 29.37 -19.68 -5.89
N GLU A 259 30.69 -19.58 -5.75
CA GLU A 259 31.34 -18.65 -4.81
C GLU A 259 30.95 -17.19 -5.11
N GLN A 260 30.97 -16.77 -6.38
CA GLN A 260 30.51 -15.44 -6.79
C GLN A 260 29.02 -15.20 -6.46
N PHE A 261 28.16 -16.21 -6.64
CA PHE A 261 26.75 -16.10 -6.27
C PHE A 261 26.56 -15.98 -4.75
N GLU A 262 27.37 -16.69 -3.95
CA GLU A 262 27.34 -16.58 -2.49
C GLU A 262 27.76 -15.18 -2.02
N GLU A 263 28.80 -14.59 -2.60
CA GLU A 263 29.20 -13.20 -2.31
C GLU A 263 28.10 -12.19 -2.64
N VAL A 264 27.48 -12.32 -3.82
CA VAL A 264 26.37 -11.45 -4.23
C VAL A 264 25.17 -11.61 -3.29
N LYS A 265 24.85 -12.85 -2.91
CA LYS A 265 23.78 -13.15 -1.95
C LYS A 265 24.06 -12.48 -0.60
N GLN A 266 25.26 -12.66 -0.04
CA GLN A 266 25.63 -12.03 1.24
C GLN A 266 25.53 -10.51 1.18
N ARG A 267 25.95 -9.89 0.07
CA ARG A 267 25.84 -8.45 -0.13
C ARG A 267 24.37 -7.98 -0.20
N LEU A 268 23.51 -8.74 -0.86
CA LEU A 268 22.08 -8.44 -0.93
C LEU A 268 21.40 -8.63 0.43
N ASP A 269 21.72 -9.69 1.17
CA ASP A 269 21.19 -9.94 2.51
C ASP A 269 21.61 -8.83 3.48
N ALA A 270 22.86 -8.36 3.43
CA ALA A 270 23.33 -7.21 4.20
C ALA A 270 22.55 -5.93 3.86
N LYS A 271 22.30 -5.67 2.57
CA LYS A 271 21.50 -4.52 2.13
C LYS A 271 20.04 -4.62 2.58
N ILE A 272 19.46 -5.82 2.56
CA ILE A 272 18.11 -6.06 3.07
C ILE A 272 18.05 -5.79 4.58
N ALA A 273 19.05 -6.23 5.34
CA ALA A 273 19.12 -5.97 6.78
C ALA A 273 19.21 -4.47 7.08
N ASP A 274 20.05 -3.72 6.34
CA ASP A 274 20.17 -2.27 6.47
C ASP A 274 18.86 -1.55 6.12
N LEU A 275 18.22 -1.89 4.99
CA LEU A 275 16.93 -1.32 4.61
C LEU A 275 15.83 -1.63 5.63
N LYS A 276 15.81 -2.83 6.22
CA LYS A 276 14.87 -3.17 7.30
C LYS A 276 15.10 -2.32 8.54
N SER A 277 16.36 -2.10 8.93
CA SER A 277 16.72 -1.22 10.04
C SER A 277 16.28 0.22 9.80
N GLN A 278 16.54 0.75 8.58
CA GLN A 278 16.10 2.09 8.19
C GLN A 278 14.58 2.23 8.21
N LEU A 279 13.84 1.21 7.76
CA LEU A 279 12.38 1.21 7.79
C LEU A 279 11.85 1.19 9.23
N ALA A 280 12.45 0.40 10.12
CA ALA A 280 12.10 0.39 11.54
C ALA A 280 12.32 1.77 12.18
N ASN A 281 13.51 2.36 12.00
CA ASN A 281 13.82 3.69 12.53
C ASN A 281 12.88 4.78 11.98
N ALA A 282 12.55 4.73 10.69
CA ALA A 282 11.61 5.66 10.08
C ALA A 282 10.18 5.50 10.64
N ASN A 283 9.78 4.27 10.97
CA ASN A 283 8.47 3.99 11.55
C ASN A 283 8.39 4.45 13.02
N ASP A 284 9.47 4.28 13.78
CA ASP A 284 9.57 4.80 15.15
C ASP A 284 9.54 6.33 15.16
N ALA A 285 10.31 6.99 14.29
CA ALA A 285 10.28 8.44 14.14
C ALA A 285 8.89 8.95 13.74
N LYS A 286 8.19 8.23 12.85
CA LYS A 286 6.80 8.56 12.48
C LYS A 286 5.84 8.41 13.66
N SER A 287 6.01 7.38 14.49
CA SER A 287 5.22 7.15 15.69
C SER A 287 5.40 8.30 16.69
N ASP A 288 6.64 8.75 16.90
CA ASP A 288 6.93 9.85 17.81
C ASP A 288 6.38 11.19 17.30
N ILE A 289 6.54 11.50 16.01
CA ILE A 289 5.90 12.68 15.38
C ILE A 289 4.37 12.63 15.53
N ALA A 290 3.76 11.45 15.41
CA ALA A 290 2.32 11.31 15.59
C ALA A 290 1.88 11.59 17.04
N LYS A 291 2.66 11.15 18.04
CA LYS A 291 2.41 11.47 19.45
C LYS A 291 2.55 12.97 19.71
N ASP A 292 3.61 13.60 19.20
CA ASP A 292 3.85 15.04 19.37
C ASP A 292 2.73 15.86 18.74
N LEU A 293 2.26 15.46 17.57
CA LEU A 293 1.13 16.10 16.88
C LEU A 293 -0.18 15.96 17.67
N GLU A 294 -0.41 14.81 18.31
CA GLU A 294 -1.57 14.60 19.17
C GLU A 294 -1.49 15.44 20.46
N MET A 295 -0.31 15.48 21.09
CA MET A 295 -0.05 16.34 22.24
C MET A 295 -0.32 17.82 21.89
N SER A 296 0.25 18.31 20.79
CA SER A 296 0.05 19.69 20.34
C SER A 296 -1.42 19.99 20.00
N LYS A 297 -2.17 19.04 19.44
CA LYS A 297 -3.62 19.19 19.24
C LYS A 297 -4.36 19.30 20.56
N SER A 298 -4.06 18.43 21.53
CA SER A 298 -4.70 18.45 22.85
C SER A 298 -4.43 19.77 23.59
N GLU A 299 -3.21 20.30 23.48
CA GLU A 299 -2.84 21.61 24.00
C GLU A 299 -3.62 22.73 23.32
N ASN A 300 -3.70 22.72 21.98
CA ASN A 300 -4.50 23.69 21.23
C ASN A 300 -5.98 23.65 21.62
N GLU A 301 -6.56 22.47 21.84
CA GLU A 301 -7.93 22.34 22.34
C GLU A 301 -8.09 22.90 23.76
N SER A 302 -7.14 22.61 24.65
CA SER A 302 -7.13 23.14 26.01
C SER A 302 -7.05 24.67 26.03
N LEU A 303 -6.16 25.24 25.20
CA LEU A 303 -6.04 26.68 25.01
C LEU A 303 -7.32 27.28 24.44
N ARG A 304 -7.96 26.65 23.44
CA ARG A 304 -9.26 27.08 22.91
C ARG A 304 -10.33 27.11 24.00
N ARG A 305 -10.46 26.05 24.80
CA ARG A 305 -11.41 26.01 25.93
C ARG A 305 -11.13 27.10 26.96
N THR A 306 -9.86 27.38 27.23
CA THR A 306 -9.46 28.45 28.15
C THR A 306 -9.78 29.83 27.59
N ILE A 307 -9.55 30.06 26.29
CA ILE A 307 -9.93 31.32 25.62
C ILE A 307 -11.44 31.51 25.66
N GLU A 308 -12.23 30.48 25.34
CA GLU A 308 -13.70 30.52 25.41
C GLU A 308 -14.19 30.84 26.82
N THR A 309 -13.60 30.21 27.84
CA THR A 309 -13.96 30.46 29.25
C THR A 309 -13.63 31.90 29.67
N ASN A 310 -12.45 32.40 29.31
CA ASN A 310 -12.04 33.77 29.61
C ASN A 310 -12.91 34.79 28.86
N LEU A 311 -13.24 34.53 27.59
CA LEU A 311 -14.11 35.37 26.79
C LEU A 311 -15.51 35.46 27.38
N TYR A 312 -16.07 34.32 27.83
CA TYR A 312 -17.35 34.28 28.51
C TYR A 312 -17.33 35.05 29.83
N ALA A 313 -16.30 34.86 30.65
CA ALA A 313 -16.12 35.60 31.90
C ALA A 313 -15.97 37.12 31.65
N GLN A 314 -15.21 37.51 30.62
CA GLN A 314 -15.06 38.90 30.22
C GLN A 314 -16.41 39.48 29.77
N ALA A 315 -17.14 38.80 28.88
CA ALA A 315 -18.45 39.25 28.42
C ALA A 315 -19.46 39.42 29.57
N GLN A 316 -19.46 38.51 30.54
CA GLN A 316 -20.27 38.66 31.76
C GLN A 316 -19.87 39.90 32.57
N SER A 317 -18.57 40.08 32.82
CA SER A 317 -18.09 41.25 33.57
C SER A 317 -18.38 42.57 32.85
N GLU A 318 -18.28 42.61 31.52
CA GLU A 318 -18.63 43.77 30.71
C GLU A 318 -20.14 44.05 30.74
N ALA A 319 -20.98 43.01 30.68
CA ALA A 319 -22.42 43.15 30.82
C ALA A 319 -22.82 43.69 32.20
N GLU A 320 -22.20 43.17 33.27
CA GLU A 320 -22.40 43.69 34.63
C GLU A 320 -21.96 45.16 34.75
N LEU A 321 -20.82 45.52 34.16
CA LEU A 321 -20.34 46.90 34.16
C LEU A 321 -21.27 47.83 33.37
N LYS A 322 -21.75 47.40 32.20
CA LYS A 322 -22.73 48.16 31.41
C LYS A 322 -24.02 48.37 32.17
N ALA A 323 -24.59 47.32 32.76
CA ALA A 323 -25.79 47.42 33.59
C ALA A 323 -25.61 48.41 34.76
N LYS A 324 -24.41 48.43 35.35
CA LYS A 324 -24.07 49.37 36.43
C LYS A 324 -23.87 50.80 35.95
N ILE A 325 -23.33 51.00 34.74
CA ILE A 325 -23.24 52.31 34.07
C ILE A 325 -24.65 52.81 33.77
N ASP A 326 -25.52 51.96 33.25
CA ASP A 326 -26.92 52.29 32.97
C ASP A 326 -27.65 52.67 34.26
N GLU A 327 -27.48 51.91 35.35
CA GLU A 327 -28.04 52.25 36.67
C GLU A 327 -27.52 53.60 37.21
N LEU A 328 -26.22 53.88 37.07
CA LEU A 328 -25.61 55.13 37.51
C LEU A 328 -26.02 56.33 36.65
N THR A 329 -26.14 56.16 35.34
CA THR A 329 -26.62 57.19 34.42
C THR A 329 -28.09 57.48 34.64
N GLU A 330 -28.91 56.47 34.95
CA GLU A 330 -30.30 56.65 35.33
C GLU A 330 -30.43 57.44 36.65
N LYS A 331 -29.63 57.10 37.67
CA LYS A 331 -29.54 57.89 38.93
C LYS A 331 -29.07 59.33 38.71
N LEU A 332 -28.21 59.57 37.73
CA LEU A 332 -27.78 60.91 37.34
C LEU A 332 -28.91 61.69 36.64
N ASN A 333 -29.63 61.04 35.73
CA ASN A 333 -30.73 61.63 34.95
C ASN A 333 -32.01 61.86 35.79
N GLN A 334 -32.27 61.01 36.80
CA GLN A 334 -33.35 61.20 37.78
C GLN A 334 -33.10 62.39 38.74
N LYS A 335 -31.95 63.07 38.62
CA LYS A 335 -31.60 64.27 39.36
C LYS A 335 -31.67 65.53 38.48
N PRO A 336 -32.85 65.97 37.97
CA PRO A 336 -32.95 67.31 37.42
C PRO A 336 -33.18 68.32 38.56
N THR A 337 -32.20 69.20 38.72
CA THR A 337 -32.32 70.55 39.32
C THR A 337 -32.87 70.65 40.75
N ALA A 338 -31.97 70.52 41.73
CA ALA A 338 -32.06 71.33 42.94
C ALA A 338 -30.65 71.65 43.45
N VAL A 339 -30.39 72.96 43.54
CA VAL A 339 -29.41 73.63 44.40
C VAL A 339 -27.98 73.76 43.85
N ALA A 340 -27.72 74.99 43.39
CA ALA A 340 -26.44 75.66 43.48
C ALA A 340 -25.92 75.68 44.93
N ALA A 341 -24.59 75.66 45.07
CA ALA A 341 -23.83 75.84 46.31
C ALA A 341 -23.85 74.66 47.30
N GLU A 342 -22.74 73.94 47.39
CA GLU A 342 -21.78 74.08 48.49
C GLU A 342 -20.71 73.00 48.35
N ALA A 343 -19.46 73.45 48.27
CA ALA A 343 -18.35 72.61 48.68
C ALA A 343 -18.49 72.37 50.19
N PRO A 344 -18.29 71.13 50.64
CA PRO A 344 -17.22 70.97 51.60
C PRO A 344 -16.29 69.83 51.21
N GLN A 345 -15.00 70.14 51.32
CA GLN A 345 -13.92 69.17 51.37
C GLN A 345 -14.28 68.10 52.41
N THR A 346 -14.33 66.83 51.98
CA THR A 346 -14.31 65.70 52.89
C THR A 346 -13.17 64.79 52.49
N GLU A 347 -12.29 64.57 53.46
CA GLU A 347 -11.06 63.79 53.36
C GLU A 347 -11.31 62.39 52.79
N TYR A 348 -10.52 62.02 51.78
CA TYR A 348 -10.32 60.62 51.42
C TYR A 348 -9.50 59.93 52.51
N VAL A 349 -10.16 59.50 53.59
CA VAL A 349 -9.61 58.46 54.45
C VAL A 349 -9.93 57.12 53.81
N ALA A 350 -8.92 56.50 53.20
CA ALA A 350 -8.97 55.16 52.63
C ALA A 350 -9.29 54.12 53.72
N LYS A 351 -10.59 53.88 53.98
CA LYS A 351 -11.03 52.72 54.74
C LYS A 351 -11.06 51.52 53.81
N GLN A 352 -9.99 50.72 53.88
CA GLN A 352 -9.93 49.38 53.33
C GLN A 352 -11.09 48.54 53.89
N SER A 353 -12.13 48.38 53.09
CA SER A 353 -13.19 47.40 53.33
C SER A 353 -12.60 46.01 53.07
N LYS A 354 -12.27 45.29 54.16
CA LYS A 354 -11.91 43.87 54.11
C LYS A 354 -13.11 43.07 53.59
N ARG A 355 -13.16 42.84 52.27
CA ARG A 355 -13.96 41.76 51.70
C ARG A 355 -13.36 40.44 52.20
N LYS A 356 -14.13 39.69 53.00
CA LYS A 356 -13.81 38.32 53.36
C LYS A 356 -13.74 37.49 52.08
N SER A 357 -12.53 37.18 51.61
CA SER A 357 -12.33 36.17 50.58
C SER A 357 -12.71 34.81 51.20
N LYS A 358 -13.60 34.07 50.52
CA LYS A 358 -13.76 32.65 50.81
C LYS A 358 -12.42 31.99 50.50
N LYS A 359 -11.86 31.32 51.52
CA LYS A 359 -10.60 30.57 51.42
C LYS A 359 -10.70 29.56 50.27
N ARG A 360 -9.81 29.69 49.28
CA ARG A 360 -9.45 28.57 48.39
C ARG A 360 -8.62 27.58 49.21
N PRO A 361 -8.73 26.26 48.98
CA PRO A 361 -7.82 25.31 49.61
C PRO A 361 -6.40 25.62 49.15
N VAL A 362 -5.52 25.92 50.11
CA VAL A 362 -4.08 26.10 49.88
C VAL A 362 -3.47 24.70 49.77
N ILE A 363 -2.99 24.35 48.58
CA ILE A 363 -2.10 23.19 48.40
C ILE A 363 -0.73 23.66 48.88
N SER A 364 -0.45 23.49 50.17
CA SER A 364 0.75 24.01 50.85
C SER A 364 2.07 23.35 50.41
N ALA A 365 2.04 22.41 49.46
CA ALA A 365 3.23 21.70 49.02
C ALA A 365 3.97 22.38 47.85
N ILE A 366 3.34 23.33 47.15
CA ILE A 366 3.91 23.92 45.92
C ILE A 366 4.42 25.35 46.17
N ASP A 367 3.78 26.14 47.03
CA ASP A 367 4.19 27.53 47.27
C ASP A 367 5.43 27.63 48.19
N GLU A 368 5.63 26.66 49.09
CA GLU A 368 6.84 26.59 49.92
C GLU A 368 8.08 26.14 49.11
N LEU A 369 7.88 25.54 47.93
CA LEU A 369 8.93 25.16 46.98
C LEU A 369 9.34 26.30 46.03
N MET A 370 8.52 27.35 45.91
CA MET A 370 8.82 28.51 45.07
C MET A 370 9.53 29.64 45.82
N GLU A 371 9.45 29.68 47.15
CA GLU A 371 10.18 30.67 47.97
C GLU A 371 11.61 30.22 48.33
N SER A 372 11.96 28.93 48.14
CA SER A 372 13.33 28.48 48.23
C SER A 372 14.11 28.86 46.97
N THR A 373 14.77 30.01 47.02
CA THR A 373 15.74 30.48 46.01
C THR A 373 16.99 29.58 45.87
N ASP A 374 16.97 28.38 46.44
CA ASP A 374 18.06 27.38 46.38
C ASP A 374 18.24 26.77 44.99
N TRP A 375 17.27 26.93 44.08
CA TRP A 375 17.44 26.50 42.68
C TRP A 375 18.38 27.43 41.87
N PHE A 376 18.71 28.62 42.39
CA PHE A 376 19.63 29.57 41.74
C PHE A 376 21.10 29.41 42.17
N VAL A 377 21.38 28.55 43.14
CA VAL A 377 22.75 28.26 43.59
C VAL A 377 23.13 26.86 43.09
N ALA A 378 24.04 26.80 42.11
CA ALA A 378 24.60 25.54 41.66
C ALA A 378 25.33 24.88 42.86
N GLN A 379 24.85 23.70 43.30
CA GLN A 379 25.59 22.90 44.26
C GLN A 379 26.88 22.43 43.61
N GLU A 380 28.02 22.81 44.19
CA GLU A 380 29.33 22.26 43.81
C GLU A 380 29.29 20.73 44.02
N PRO A 381 29.73 19.94 43.03
CA PRO A 381 29.61 18.49 43.10
C PRO A 381 30.50 17.95 44.22
N MET A 382 29.88 17.41 45.28
CA MET A 382 30.61 16.64 46.28
C MET A 382 31.09 15.31 45.67
N PRO A 383 32.33 14.89 45.96
CA PRO A 383 32.88 13.64 45.43
C PRO A 383 32.17 12.45 46.07
N MET A 384 31.28 11.80 45.33
CA MET A 384 30.69 10.53 45.76
C MET A 384 31.75 9.43 45.78
N LYS A 385 31.82 8.72 46.90
CA LYS A 385 32.63 7.51 47.07
C LYS A 385 32.11 6.41 46.13
N LYS A 386 33.02 5.87 45.33
CA LYS A 386 32.82 4.74 44.43
C LYS A 386 32.36 3.53 45.24
N GLY A 387 31.07 3.20 45.15
CA GLY A 387 30.53 1.91 45.57
C GLY A 387 31.10 0.84 44.65
N LEU A 388 31.75 -0.14 45.26
CA LEU A 388 32.19 -1.37 44.63
C LEU A 388 30.95 -2.13 44.13
N ASP A 389 31.09 -2.78 42.98
CA ASP A 389 30.16 -3.77 42.41
C ASP A 389 28.94 -3.18 41.70
N GLY A 390 29.08 -2.86 40.42
CA GLY A 390 27.91 -2.73 39.55
C GLY A 390 28.10 -2.19 38.15
N GLU A 391 29.12 -1.36 37.87
CA GLU A 391 29.19 -0.67 36.58
C GLU A 391 30.59 -0.69 35.97
N ASP A 392 30.85 -1.70 35.14
CA ASP A 392 31.91 -1.69 34.12
C ASP A 392 31.48 -2.49 32.86
N ASP A 393 30.18 -2.43 32.53
CA ASP A 393 29.60 -3.00 31.31
C ASP A 393 29.11 -1.94 30.30
N PHE A 394 29.41 -0.67 30.56
CA PHE A 394 29.13 0.40 29.61
C PHE A 394 30.44 0.94 29.01
N GLY A 395 30.78 0.42 27.84
CA GLY A 395 31.95 0.81 27.05
C GLY A 395 32.37 -0.27 26.06
N TYR A 396 32.86 0.12 24.88
CA TYR A 396 33.29 -0.80 23.83
C TYR A 396 34.36 -1.77 24.35
N LYS A 397 34.06 -3.08 24.35
CA LYS A 397 35.04 -4.14 24.66
C LYS A 397 35.73 -4.54 23.35
N GLU A 398 37.00 -4.18 23.20
CA GLU A 398 37.78 -4.58 22.01
C GLU A 398 37.83 -6.12 21.92
N PRO A 399 37.56 -6.73 20.75
CA PRO A 399 37.64 -8.18 20.59
C PRO A 399 39.04 -8.72 20.89
N ALA A 400 39.12 -9.90 21.50
CA ALA A 400 40.39 -10.55 21.83
C ALA A 400 41.26 -10.73 20.58
N LYS A 401 42.39 -10.01 20.52
CA LYS A 401 43.41 -10.20 19.51
C LYS A 401 44.01 -11.59 19.68
N LYS A 402 43.87 -12.44 18.65
CA LYS A 402 44.57 -13.73 18.58
C LYS A 402 46.08 -13.47 18.72
N PRO A 403 46.82 -14.31 19.45
CA PRO A 403 48.27 -14.16 19.50
C PRO A 403 48.83 -14.26 18.08
N ASN A 404 49.64 -13.28 17.68
CA ASN A 404 50.44 -13.35 16.46
C ASN A 404 51.15 -14.70 16.42
N SER A 405 50.72 -15.58 15.52
CA SER A 405 51.63 -16.63 15.06
C SER A 405 52.77 -15.91 14.37
N LYS A 406 53.93 -15.99 15.00
CA LYS A 406 55.23 -15.72 14.41
C LYS A 406 55.30 -16.28 12.99
N ASP A 407 55.94 -15.49 12.14
CA ASP A 407 56.66 -15.89 10.94
C ASP A 407 55.83 -16.43 9.77
N ASP A 408 55.30 -15.52 8.97
CA ASP A 408 55.21 -15.73 7.52
C ASP A 408 56.00 -14.63 6.80
N ASP A 409 57.33 -14.70 6.95
CA ASP A 409 58.37 -13.99 6.18
C ASP A 409 58.37 -14.37 4.68
N LYS A 410 57.20 -14.61 4.08
CA LYS A 410 57.07 -15.05 2.67
C LYS A 410 56.47 -14.00 1.73
N GLN A 411 56.18 -12.80 2.22
CA GLN A 411 55.64 -11.72 1.39
C GLN A 411 56.61 -10.58 1.07
N LEU A 412 57.91 -10.81 1.21
CA LEU A 412 58.94 -9.85 0.76
C LEU A 412 60.03 -10.55 -0.08
N SER A 413 59.66 -11.09 -1.25
CA SER A 413 60.55 -11.06 -2.41
C SER A 413 59.75 -11.05 -3.72
N LEU A 414 59.68 -9.87 -4.32
CA LEU A 414 59.64 -9.65 -5.77
C LEU A 414 59.93 -8.16 -6.04
N PHE A 415 61.16 -7.78 -5.68
CA PHE A 415 62.03 -6.97 -6.53
C PHE A 415 63.25 -7.83 -6.86
#